data_AF-A0A0S8AKN1-F1
#
_entry.id   AF-A0A0S8AKN1-F1
#
_cell.length_a   1.000
_cell.length_b   1.000
_cell.length_c   1.000
_cell.angle_alpha   90.00
_cell.angle_beta   90.00
_cell.angle_gamma   90.00
#
_symmetry.space_group_name_H-M   'P 1'
#
loop_
_entity.id
_entity.type
_entity.pdbx_description
1 polymer ?
#
loop_
_entity_poly.entity_id
_entity_poly.type
_entity_poly.pdbx_seq_one_letter_code
_entity_poly.pdbx_strand_id
1 'polypeptide(L)'
;MRNVRRKQVHHDRKIKHLVFITSGILMMIYLTVNLIAGDNGLLKYLKLKSTKEKLLAETMAMQNQNADIQKQIETLEKDPAVIEELAREYGLTKEGELIFKFNGQEQQ
;
A
#
# COMPACT_ATOMS: atom_id res chain seq x y z
N MET A 1 -77.50 -19.86 15.85
CA MET A 1 -76.64 -19.11 14.90
C MET A 1 -75.19 -19.23 15.35
N ARG A 2 -74.34 -20.00 14.64
CA ARG A 2 -73.00 -20.41 15.11
C ARG A 2 -71.93 -19.38 14.69
N ASN A 3 -71.11 -19.02 15.68
CA ASN A 3 -70.21 -17.87 15.73
C ASN A 3 -69.10 -17.87 14.67
N VAL A 4 -69.23 -17.01 13.67
CA VAL A 4 -68.24 -16.76 12.58
C VAL A 4 -66.98 -16.06 13.10
N ARG A 5 -67.05 -15.42 14.28
CA ARG A 5 -65.97 -14.60 14.86
C ARG A 5 -64.67 -15.36 15.18
N ARG A 6 -64.70 -16.68 15.41
CA ARG A 6 -63.49 -17.44 15.78
C ARG A 6 -62.49 -17.56 14.62
N LYS A 7 -62.94 -17.53 13.36
CA LYS A 7 -62.06 -17.66 12.19
C LYS A 7 -61.25 -16.36 11.90
N GLN A 8 -61.79 -15.19 12.25
CA GLN A 8 -61.12 -13.90 12.06
C GLN A 8 -59.94 -13.69 13.02
N VAL A 9 -60.10 -14.07 14.30
CA VAL A 9 -59.05 -13.88 15.32
C VAL A 9 -57.75 -14.62 14.99
N HIS A 10 -57.83 -15.79 14.34
CA HIS A 10 -56.64 -16.53 13.92
C HIS A 10 -55.94 -15.90 12.71
N HIS A 11 -56.67 -15.24 11.80
CA HIS A 11 -56.06 -14.52 10.67
C HIS A 11 -55.30 -13.29 11.16
N ASP A 12 -55.90 -12.50 12.05
CA ASP A 12 -55.27 -11.30 12.60
C ASP A 12 -54.00 -11.63 13.41
N ARG A 13 -54.02 -12.73 14.16
CA ARG A 13 -52.84 -13.22 14.90
C ARG A 13 -51.71 -13.68 13.98
N LYS A 14 -52.03 -14.39 12.90
CA LYS A 14 -51.04 -14.85 11.92
C LYS A 14 -50.40 -13.68 11.17
N ILE A 15 -51.19 -12.71 10.74
CA ILE A 15 -50.70 -11.52 10.02
C ILE A 15 -49.78 -10.69 10.92
N LYS A 16 -50.17 -10.44 12.18
CA LYS A 16 -49.33 -9.72 13.15
C LYS A 16 -47.99 -10.43 13.40
N HIS A 17 -48.02 -11.76 13.50
CA HIS A 17 -46.80 -12.55 13.69
C HIS A 17 -45.90 -12.51 12.45
N LEU A 18 -46.48 -12.53 11.25
CA LEU A 18 -45.76 -12.43 9.98
C LEU A 18 -45.08 -11.06 9.84
N VAL A 19 -45.80 -9.97 10.15
CA VAL A 19 -45.25 -8.60 10.16
C VAL A 19 -44.10 -8.46 11.17
N PHE A 20 -44.24 -9.05 12.37
CA PHE A 20 -43.19 -9.05 13.38
C PHE A 20 -41.94 -9.80 12.91
N ILE A 21 -42.11 -10.97 12.29
CA ILE A 21 -41.00 -11.75 11.73
C ILE A 21 -40.32 -10.97 10.60
N THR A 22 -41.07 -10.40 9.66
CA THR A 22 -40.48 -9.63 8.55
C THR A 22 -39.74 -8.39 9.04
N SER A 23 -40.28 -7.71 10.06
CA SER A 23 -39.61 -6.57 10.70
C SER A 23 -38.31 -7.02 11.38
N GLY A 24 -38.31 -8.16 12.07
CA GLY A 24 -37.12 -8.71 12.71
C GLY A 24 -36.03 -9.09 11.69
N ILE A 25 -36.42 -9.70 10.57
CA ILE A 25 -35.50 -10.07 9.49
C ILE A 25 -34.87 -8.81 8.87
N LEU A 26 -35.68 -7.79 8.56
CA LEU A 26 -35.17 -6.52 8.03
C LEU A 26 -34.18 -5.86 8.98
N MET A 27 -34.47 -5.85 10.28
CA MET A 27 -33.58 -5.29 11.29
C MET A 27 -32.28 -6.09 11.41
N MET A 28 -32.34 -7.42 11.33
CA MET A 28 -31.16 -8.29 11.33
C MET A 28 -30.28 -8.02 10.10
N ILE A 29 -30.88 -7.93 8.91
CA ILE A 29 -30.15 -7.59 7.67
C ILE A 29 -29.47 -6.22 7.80
N TYR A 30 -30.19 -5.21 8.29
CA TYR A 30 -29.64 -3.88 8.51
C TYR A 30 -28.41 -3.89 9.42
N LEU A 31 -28.49 -4.59 10.56
CA LEU A 31 -27.37 -4.75 11.49
C LEU A 31 -26.19 -5.50 10.84
N THR A 32 -26.46 -6.54 10.05
CA THR A 32 -25.43 -7.34 9.40
C THR A 32 -24.69 -6.51 8.35
N VAL A 33 -25.41 -5.73 7.54
CA VAL A 33 -24.82 -4.80 6.57
C VAL A 33 -23.99 -3.74 7.29
N ASN A 34 -24.50 -3.15 8.37
CA ASN A 34 -23.78 -2.15 9.13
C ASN A 34 -22.51 -2.73 9.81
N LEU A 35 -22.55 -3.99 10.26
CA LEU A 35 -21.40 -4.67 10.83
C LEU A 35 -20.31 -4.98 9.79
N ILE A 36 -20.70 -5.34 8.56
CA ILE A 36 -19.77 -5.68 7.49
C ILE A 36 -19.22 -4.42 6.79
N ALA A 37 -20.09 -3.44 6.52
CA ALA A 37 -19.79 -2.23 5.76
C ALA A 37 -19.53 -0.99 6.63
N GLY A 38 -19.72 -1.07 7.95
CA GLY A 38 -19.44 0.02 8.88
C GLY A 38 -17.94 0.30 9.02
N ASP A 39 -17.62 1.43 9.65
CA ASP A 39 -16.27 1.98 9.75
C ASP A 39 -15.23 1.06 10.40
N ASN A 40 -15.64 -0.03 11.05
CA ASN A 40 -14.77 -1.05 11.66
C ASN A 40 -15.05 -2.47 11.16
N GLY A 41 -15.72 -2.61 10.01
CA GLY A 41 -16.12 -3.89 9.46
C GLY A 41 -14.97 -4.74 8.92
N LEU A 42 -15.28 -6.00 8.63
CA LEU A 42 -14.35 -7.03 8.11
C LEU A 42 -13.55 -6.57 6.87
N LEU A 43 -14.18 -5.76 6.00
CA LEU A 43 -13.54 -5.21 4.82
C LEU A 43 -12.34 -4.30 5.16
N LYS A 44 -12.47 -3.48 6.21
CA LYS A 44 -11.38 -2.60 6.65
C LYS A 44 -10.25 -3.39 7.28
N TYR A 45 -10.57 -4.45 8.02
CA TYR A 45 -9.56 -5.35 8.57
C TYR A 45 -8.73 -6.02 7.45
N LEU A 46 -9.39 -6.54 6.42
CA LEU A 46 -8.70 -7.14 5.26
C LEU A 46 -7.83 -6.12 4.51
N LYS A 47 -8.36 -4.91 4.28
CA LYS A 47 -7.62 -3.83 3.64
C LYS A 47 -6.40 -3.40 4.47
N LEU A 48 -6.57 -3.27 5.78
CA LEU A 48 -5.49 -2.89 6.70
C LEU A 48 -4.39 -3.95 6.78
N LYS A 49 -4.77 -5.24 6.78
CA LYS A 49 -3.80 -6.35 6.74
C LYS A 49 -2.96 -6.30 5.46
N SER A 50 -3.60 -6.10 4.30
CA SER A 50 -2.89 -5.98 3.02
C SER A 50 -1.98 -4.75 2.98
N THR A 51 -2.44 -3.60 3.47
CA THR A 51 -1.63 -2.38 3.54
C THR A 51 -0.41 -2.57 4.45
N LYS A 52 -0.57 -3.24 5.59
CA LYS A 52 0.53 -3.55 6.50
C LYS A 52 1.59 -4.45 5.84
N GLU A 53 1.17 -5.49 5.12
CA GLU A 53 2.09 -6.37 4.40
C GLU A 53 2.85 -5.62 3.29
N LYS A 54 2.18 -4.73 2.55
CA LYS A 54 2.83 -3.90 1.52
C LYS A 54 3.87 -2.95 2.09
N LEU A 55 3.54 -2.25 3.18
CA LEU A 55 4.48 -1.33 3.85
C LEU A 55 5.72 -2.06 4.38
N LEU A 56 5.54 -3.28 4.91
CA LEU A 56 6.66 -4.11 5.36
C LEU A 56 7.55 -4.54 4.19
N ALA A 57 6.96 -4.96 3.07
CA ALA A 57 7.71 -5.33 1.87
C ALA A 57 8.47 -4.13 1.29
N GLU A 58 7.85 -2.95 1.25
CA GLU A 58 8.48 -1.71 0.79
C GLU A 58 9.65 -1.30 1.70
N THR A 59 9.49 -1.42 3.02
CA THR A 59 10.55 -1.13 3.98
C THR A 59 11.74 -2.08 3.80
N MET A 60 11.48 -3.37 3.61
CA MET A 60 12.55 -4.35 3.34
C MET A 60 13.25 -4.07 2.00
N ALA A 61 12.50 -3.71 0.96
CA ALA A 61 13.09 -3.34 -0.33
C ALA A 61 13.99 -2.11 -0.21
N MET A 62 13.54 -1.05 0.49
CA MET A 62 14.34 0.15 0.74
C MET A 62 15.59 -0.14 1.58
N GLN A 63 15.49 -1.01 2.59
CA GLN A 63 16.65 -1.41 3.39
C GLN A 63 17.70 -2.16 2.54
N ASN A 64 17.26 -3.06 1.67
CA ASN A 64 18.16 -3.77 0.76
C ASN A 64 18.82 -2.82 -0.25
N GLN A 65 18.07 -1.85 -0.79
CA GLN A 65 18.62 -0.83 -1.68
C GLN A 65 19.66 0.04 -0.97
N ASN A 66 19.39 0.47 0.26
CA ASN A 66 20.35 1.24 1.05
C ASN A 66 21.62 0.43 1.35
N ALA A 67 21.49 -0.85 1.69
CA ALA A 67 22.64 -1.72 1.93
C ALA A 67 23.49 -1.93 0.66
N ASP A 68 22.84 -2.05 -0.50
CA ASP A 68 23.53 -2.17 -1.78
C ASP A 68 24.26 -0.87 -2.17
N ILE A 69 23.59 0.28 -2.03
CA ILE A 69 24.21 1.59 -2.26
C ILE A 69 25.39 1.82 -1.31
N GLN A 70 25.27 1.44 -0.03
CA GLN A 70 26.38 1.55 0.92
C GLN A 70 27.57 0.67 0.53
N LYS A 71 27.34 -0.55 0.02
CA LYS A 71 28.42 -1.39 -0.51
C LYS A 71 29.08 -0.78 -1.75
N GLN A 72 28.30 -0.16 -2.62
CA GLN A 72 28.83 0.55 -3.78
C GLN A 72 29.71 1.73 -3.33
N ILE A 73 29.26 2.52 -2.35
CA ILE A 73 30.04 3.61 -1.76
C ILE A 73 31.33 3.08 -1.12
N GLU A 74 31.28 2.03 -0.31
CA GLU A 74 32.50 1.43 0.28
C GLU A 74 33.49 0.93 -0.78
N THR A 75 32.98 0.43 -1.92
CA THR A 75 33.81 -0.04 -3.03
C THR A 75 34.46 1.15 -3.76
N LEU A 76 33.70 2.23 -3.98
CA LEU A 76 34.18 3.46 -4.59
C LEU A 76 35.16 4.23 -3.69
N GLU A 77 34.94 4.24 -2.37
CA GLU A 77 35.87 4.85 -1.40
C GLU A 77 37.19 4.10 -1.29
N LYS A 78 37.18 2.77 -1.47
CA LYS A 78 38.40 1.95 -1.41
C LYS A 78 39.27 2.09 -2.66
N ASP A 79 38.72 2.54 -3.77
CA ASP A 79 39.44 2.73 -5.02
C ASP A 79 39.41 4.19 -5.48
N PRO A 80 40.22 5.08 -4.87
CA PRO A 80 40.28 6.50 -5.23
C PRO A 80 40.69 6.73 -6.69
N ALA A 81 41.25 5.73 -7.37
CA ALA A 81 41.57 5.81 -8.80
C ALA A 81 40.31 5.93 -9.67
N VAL A 82 39.19 5.32 -9.27
CA VAL A 82 37.91 5.40 -9.99
C VAL A 82 37.31 6.80 -9.88
N ILE A 83 37.43 7.43 -8.70
CA ILE A 83 37.00 8.82 -8.48
C ILE A 83 37.87 9.78 -9.29
N GLU A 84 39.18 9.52 -9.37
CA GLU A 84 40.13 10.32 -10.14
C GLU A 84 39.90 10.18 -11.66
N GLU A 85 39.59 8.98 -12.15
CA GLU A 85 39.23 8.73 -13.55
C GLU A 85 37.94 9.47 -13.93
N LEU A 86 36.90 9.37 -13.10
CA LEU A 86 35.64 10.10 -13.31
C LEU A 86 35.85 11.62 -13.24
N ALA A 87 36.66 12.11 -12.30
CA ALA A 87 37.00 13.53 -12.22
C ALA A 87 37.67 14.01 -13.52
N ARG A 88 38.60 13.23 -14.08
CA ARG A 88 39.27 13.56 -15.35
C ARG A 88 38.33 13.56 -16.55
N GLU A 89 37.34 12.67 -16.61
CA GLU A 89 36.29 12.69 -17.65
C GLU A 89 35.45 13.97 -17.60
N TYR A 90 35.15 14.45 -16.40
CA TYR A 90 34.45 15.74 -16.20
C TYR A 90 35.39 16.96 -16.33
N GLY A 91 36.66 16.75 -16.68
CA GLY A 91 37.67 17.81 -16.83
C GLY A 91 38.10 18.45 -15.52
N LEU A 92 37.83 17.80 -14.39
CA LEU A 92 38.29 18.20 -13.07
C LEU A 92 39.68 17.63 -12.82
N THR A 93 40.58 18.47 -12.32
CA THR A 93 41.97 18.12 -12.00
C THR A 93 42.32 18.52 -10.58
N LYS A 94 43.36 17.91 -10.01
CA LYS A 94 43.82 18.24 -8.66
C LYS A 94 44.46 19.64 -8.64
N GLU A 95 44.39 20.33 -7.50
CA GLU A 95 45.10 21.61 -7.35
C GLU A 95 46.61 21.42 -7.57
N GLY A 96 47.19 22.17 -8.50
CA GLY A 96 48.62 22.13 -8.83
C GLY A 96 49.04 21.17 -9.95
N GLU A 97 48.10 20.52 -10.63
CA GLU A 97 48.38 19.56 -11.71
C GLU A 97 48.60 20.25 -13.08
N LEU A 98 49.66 19.87 -13.81
CA LEU A 98 50.03 20.45 -15.11
C LEU A 98 49.26 19.76 -16.26
N ILE A 99 48.34 20.49 -16.90
CA ILE A 99 47.55 19.98 -18.04
C ILE A 99 48.30 20.22 -19.36
N PHE A 100 48.68 19.14 -20.04
CA PHE A 100 49.20 19.20 -21.41
C PHE A 100 48.05 19.12 -22.42
N LYS A 101 47.64 20.27 -22.96
CA LYS A 101 46.70 20.33 -24.09
C LYS A 101 47.47 20.15 -25.39
N PHE A 102 47.35 18.97 -25.99
CA PHE A 102 47.86 18.73 -27.34
C PHE A 102 46.89 19.36 -28.34
N ASN A 103 47.15 20.61 -28.73
CA ASN A 103 46.49 21.21 -29.87
C ASN A 103 47.05 20.53 -31.12
N GLY A 104 46.26 19.64 -31.73
CA GLY A 104 46.59 18.93 -32.96
C GLY A 104 46.66 19.84 -34.18
N GLN A 105 47.60 20.78 -34.18
CA GLN A 105 47.96 21.61 -35.33
C GLN A 105 49.46 21.45 -35.59
N GLU A 106 49.87 20.24 -35.93
CA GLU A 106 51.07 20.06 -36.74
C GLU A 106 50.70 20.40 -38.19
N GLN A 107 51.05 21.63 -38.55
CA GLN A 107 51.60 22.05 -39.83
C GLN A 107 51.42 21.07 -41.01
N GLN A 108 50.59 21.44 -41.98
CA GLN A 108 50.94 21.43 -43.42
C GLN A 108 50.31 22.64 -44.10
#